data_AF-A0AAW4V9T7-F1
#
_entry.id   AF-A0AAW4V9T7-F1
#
_cell.length_a   1.000
_cell.length_b   1.000
_cell.length_c   1.000
_cell.angle_alpha   90.00
_cell.angle_beta   90.00
_cell.angle_gamma   90.00
#
_symmetry.space_group_name_H-M   'P 1'
#
loop_
_entity.id
_entity.type
_entity.pdbx_description
1 polymer ?
#
loop_
_entity_poly.entity_id
_entity_poly.type
_entity_poly.pdbx_seq_one_letter_code
_entity_poly.pdbx_strand_id
1 'polypeptide(L)'
;MKSIEKITEHTLVIKKSEFICTLIPLNDEEKINETIDYYKEKYKDATHNCIAYLVGTKERANDDGEPSGTAGLPMLNVLKKQELSNIIAIVTRYFGGIKLGAGGLTRAYSQAVADALKEANIVEKHLINVYDVSLDYSFTKKFEHLLKVNDIDCINKEYDEQVTYRLYIDDLSFFDTIQDLTSNRYSKEFIKKEYVPVK
;
A
#
# COMPACT_ATOMS: atom_id res chain seq x y z
N MET A 1 -11.33 1.30 -1.27
CA MET A 1 -10.42 1.57 -0.13
C MET A 1 -9.50 2.71 -0.50
N LYS A 2 -9.33 3.75 0.33
CA LYS A 2 -8.44 4.87 0.02
C LYS A 2 -7.03 4.63 0.59
N SER A 3 -5.99 4.83 -0.21
CA SER A 3 -4.59 4.64 0.19
C SER A 3 -3.68 5.52 -0.67
N ILE A 4 -2.36 5.47 -0.46
CA ILE A 4 -1.40 6.15 -1.32
C ILE A 4 -0.89 5.20 -2.41
N GLU A 5 -0.54 5.75 -3.56
CA GLU A 5 -0.04 4.98 -4.70
C GLU A 5 1.39 4.47 -4.46
N LYS A 6 2.26 5.36 -3.96
CA LYS A 6 3.69 5.12 -3.79
C LYS A 6 4.20 5.71 -2.47
N ILE A 7 5.39 5.28 -2.08
CA ILE A 7 6.09 5.85 -0.92
C ILE A 7 6.25 7.36 -1.14
N THR A 8 5.95 8.14 -0.11
CA THR A 8 6.07 9.60 -0.11
C THR A 8 6.82 10.03 1.14
N GLU A 9 7.88 10.82 0.98
CA GLU A 9 8.65 11.38 2.08
C GLU A 9 8.46 12.91 2.12
N HIS A 10 8.31 13.47 3.31
CA HIS A 10 8.26 14.92 3.53
C HIS A 10 9.01 15.30 4.81
N THR A 11 9.77 16.40 4.76
CA THR A 11 10.56 16.89 5.91
C THR A 11 10.01 18.19 6.45
N LEU A 12 9.72 18.20 7.74
CA LEU A 12 9.27 19.36 8.50
C LEU A 12 10.32 19.76 9.55
N VAL A 13 10.72 21.03 9.56
CA VAL A 13 11.67 21.55 10.55
C VAL A 13 10.98 22.51 11.51
N ILE A 14 11.01 22.22 12.82
CA ILE A 14 10.44 23.05 13.88
C ILE A 14 11.45 23.23 14.99
N LYS A 15 11.79 24.49 15.32
CA LYS A 15 12.74 24.81 16.41
C LYS A 15 14.05 24.00 16.32
N LYS A 16 14.62 23.91 15.11
CA LYS A 16 15.82 23.12 14.77
C LYS A 16 15.66 21.60 14.86
N SER A 17 14.53 21.09 15.35
CA SER A 17 14.21 19.67 15.23
C SER A 17 13.72 19.38 13.83
N GLU A 18 14.25 18.32 13.23
CA GLU A 18 13.84 17.81 11.93
C GLU A 18 12.92 16.60 12.14
N PHE A 19 11.82 16.56 11.39
CA PHE A 19 10.82 15.50 11.37
C PHE A 19 10.66 15.02 9.93
N ILE A 20 11.24 13.86 9.62
CA ILE A 20 11.15 13.23 8.30
C ILE A 20 9.99 12.23 8.37
N CYS A 21 8.87 12.57 7.73
CA CYS A 21 7.73 11.67 7.61
C CYS A 21 7.88 10.82 6.36
N THR A 22 7.87 9.51 6.52
CA THR A 22 7.81 8.53 5.43
C THR A 22 6.46 7.83 5.46
N LEU A 23 5.66 8.02 4.42
CA LEU A 23 4.39 7.34 4.20
C LEU A 23 4.62 6.18 3.25
N ILE A 24 4.15 4.99 3.62
CA ILE A 24 4.44 3.74 2.91
C ILE A 24 3.11 3.00 2.67
N PRO A 25 2.70 2.77 1.41
CA PRO A 25 1.58 1.89 1.13
C PRO A 25 1.98 0.44 1.40
N LEU A 26 1.18 -0.28 2.20
CA LEU A 26 1.44 -1.68 2.52
C LEU A 26 0.13 -2.45 2.62
N ASN A 27 -0.03 -3.45 1.75
CA ASN A 27 -1.22 -4.31 1.71
C ASN A 27 -1.02 -5.65 2.43
N ASP A 28 0.21 -5.95 2.84
CA ASP A 28 0.60 -7.24 3.43
C ASP A 28 0.89 -7.08 4.93
N GLU A 29 0.05 -7.70 5.76
CA GLU A 29 0.16 -7.63 7.21
C GLU A 29 1.41 -8.34 7.76
N GLU A 30 2.00 -9.28 7.02
CA GLU A 30 3.18 -10.03 7.44
C GLU A 30 4.45 -9.18 7.29
N LYS A 31 4.45 -8.25 6.33
CA LYS A 31 5.57 -7.35 6.03
C LYS A 31 5.64 -6.09 6.89
N ILE A 32 4.70 -5.89 7.81
CA ILE A 32 4.64 -4.68 8.66
C ILE A 32 5.95 -4.51 9.45
N ASN A 33 6.37 -5.56 10.17
CA ASN A 33 7.55 -5.48 11.04
C ASN A 33 8.83 -5.30 10.21
N GLU A 34 8.99 -6.08 9.14
CA GLU A 34 10.13 -5.96 8.21
C GLU A 34 10.25 -4.53 7.66
N THR A 35 9.12 -3.94 7.25
CA THR A 35 9.09 -2.56 6.73
C THR A 35 9.51 -1.56 7.81
N ILE A 36 8.98 -1.67 9.02
CA ILE A 36 9.33 -0.78 10.13
C ILE A 36 10.81 -0.91 10.50
N ASP A 37 11.32 -2.13 10.60
CA ASP A 37 12.69 -2.41 10.99
C ASP A 37 13.68 -1.90 9.94
N TYR A 38 13.34 -1.99 8.65
CA TYR A 38 14.14 -1.38 7.58
C TYR A 38 14.34 0.13 7.78
N TYR A 39 13.27 0.88 8.07
CA TYR A 39 13.37 2.33 8.27
C TYR A 39 14.04 2.70 9.58
N LYS A 40 13.87 1.88 10.63
CA LYS A 40 14.61 2.05 11.88
C LYS A 40 16.12 1.87 11.69
N GLU A 41 16.54 0.89 10.88
CA GLU A 41 17.97 0.71 10.55
C GLU A 41 18.47 1.83 9.63
N LYS A 42 17.67 2.26 8.64
CA LYS A 42 17.98 3.40 7.75
C LYS A 42 18.27 4.67 8.55
N TYR A 43 17.50 4.92 9.62
CA TYR A 43 17.60 6.09 10.49
C TYR A 43 17.97 5.73 11.93
N LYS A 44 18.96 4.85 12.11
CA LYS A 44 19.35 4.33 13.44
C LYS A 44 19.98 5.36 14.38
N ASP A 45 20.48 6.46 13.83
CA ASP A 45 21.08 7.57 14.57
C ASP A 45 20.07 8.66 14.94
N ALA A 46 18.81 8.50 14.52
CA ALA A 46 17.74 9.41 14.89
C ALA A 46 17.43 9.35 16.38
N THR A 47 16.85 10.43 16.90
CA THR A 47 16.42 10.48 18.30
C THR A 47 15.23 9.58 18.55
N HIS A 48 14.25 9.58 17.62
CA HIS A 48 13.04 8.77 17.69
C HIS A 48 12.59 8.38 16.27
N ASN A 49 12.04 7.17 16.12
CA ASN A 49 11.37 6.67 14.93
C ASN A 49 9.93 6.25 15.30
N CYS A 50 9.08 7.25 15.51
CA CYS A 50 7.69 7.03 15.90
C CYS A 50 6.88 6.47 14.74
N ILE A 51 5.93 5.58 15.03
CA ILE A 51 5.14 4.90 14.00
C ILE A 51 3.64 5.01 14.26
N ALA A 52 2.89 5.02 13.18
CA ALA A 52 1.45 4.82 13.15
C ALA A 52 1.06 4.08 11.88
N TYR A 53 0.17 3.09 11.96
CA TYR A 53 -0.29 2.39 10.76
C TYR A 53 -1.72 1.86 10.87
N LEU A 54 -2.32 1.70 9.68
CA LEU A 54 -3.59 1.05 9.41
C LEU A 54 -3.33 0.07 8.26
N VAL A 55 -3.13 -1.22 8.54
CA VAL A 55 -2.79 -2.23 7.52
C VAL A 55 -3.66 -3.46 7.73
N GLY A 56 -4.52 -3.76 6.77
CA GLY A 56 -5.53 -4.80 6.90
C GLY A 56 -6.42 -4.56 8.12
N THR A 57 -6.43 -5.52 9.03
CA THR A 57 -7.15 -5.48 10.31
C THR A 57 -6.31 -4.89 11.45
N LYS A 58 -5.01 -4.66 11.22
CA LYS A 58 -4.08 -4.20 12.24
C LYS A 58 -3.99 -2.69 12.27
N GLU A 59 -4.04 -2.17 13.50
CA GLU A 59 -3.86 -0.77 13.81
C GLU A 59 -2.85 -0.65 14.95
N ARG A 60 -1.90 0.28 14.83
CA ARG A 60 -0.95 0.55 15.92
C ARG A 60 -0.44 1.98 15.88
N ALA A 61 -0.10 2.48 17.06
CA ALA A 61 0.68 3.69 17.30
C ALA A 61 1.80 3.37 18.29
N ASN A 62 2.99 3.94 18.09
CA ASN A 62 4.10 3.84 19.03
C ASN A 62 4.92 5.14 19.02
N ASP A 63 5.18 5.67 20.22
CA ASP A 63 5.89 6.93 20.45
C ASP A 63 7.42 6.79 20.43
N ASP A 64 7.97 5.57 20.38
CA ASP A 64 9.42 5.30 20.27
C ASP A 64 10.31 6.10 21.24
N GLY A 65 9.89 6.21 22.50
CA GLY A 65 10.61 6.94 23.53
C GLY A 65 10.27 8.43 23.64
N GLU A 66 9.44 8.99 22.75
CA GLU A 66 8.77 10.26 23.00
C GLU A 66 7.83 10.17 24.21
N PRO A 67 7.47 11.30 24.86
CA PRO A 67 6.44 11.30 25.88
C PRO A 67 5.16 10.63 25.39
N SER A 68 4.59 9.77 26.24
CA SER A 68 3.44 8.93 25.87
C SER A 68 2.27 9.75 25.32
N GLY A 69 1.73 9.31 24.19
CA GLY A 69 0.59 9.91 23.50
C GLY A 69 0.92 11.16 22.69
N THR A 70 2.20 11.55 22.56
CA THR A 70 2.58 12.79 21.87
C THR A 70 3.05 12.62 20.42
N ALA A 71 3.22 11.39 19.93
CA ALA A 71 3.70 11.14 18.57
C ALA A 71 2.82 10.15 17.79
N GLY A 72 2.84 8.87 18.15
CA GLY A 72 2.19 7.80 17.39
C GLY A 72 0.68 7.97 17.28
N LEU A 73 -0.01 8.27 18.39
CA LEU A 73 -1.46 8.46 18.37
C LEU A 73 -1.90 9.70 17.56
N PRO A 74 -1.23 10.87 17.71
CA PRO A 74 -1.45 12.03 16.84
C PRO A 74 -1.27 11.73 15.34
N MET A 75 -0.27 10.92 14.96
CA MET A 75 -0.06 10.49 13.57
C MET A 75 -1.21 9.59 13.09
N LEU A 76 -1.59 8.59 13.91
CA LEU A 76 -2.65 7.64 13.58
C LEU A 76 -3.99 8.34 13.36
N ASN A 77 -4.31 9.33 14.18
CA ASN A 77 -5.53 10.12 14.06
C ASN A 77 -5.60 10.89 12.73
N VAL A 78 -4.47 11.35 12.20
CA VAL A 78 -4.43 11.99 10.88
C VAL A 78 -4.78 10.99 9.78
N LEU A 79 -4.19 9.79 9.81
CA LEU A 79 -4.48 8.72 8.84
C LEU A 79 -5.97 8.34 8.85
N LYS A 80 -6.54 8.14 10.05
CA LYS A 80 -7.97 7.84 10.24
C LYS A 80 -8.88 8.94 9.75
N LYS A 81 -8.57 10.20 10.06
CA LYS A 81 -9.36 11.36 9.63
C LYS A 81 -9.39 11.50 8.10
N GLN A 82 -8.33 11.06 7.43
CA GLN A 82 -8.25 11.03 5.97
C GLN A 82 -8.86 9.77 5.35
N GLU A 83 -9.43 8.88 6.18
CA GLU A 83 -10.06 7.61 5.80
C GLU A 83 -9.12 6.70 5.03
N LEU A 84 -7.82 6.75 5.35
CA LEU A 84 -6.80 5.95 4.70
C LEU A 84 -6.70 4.55 5.30
N SER A 85 -6.27 3.61 4.48
CA SER A 85 -5.99 2.23 4.87
C SER A 85 -4.80 1.69 4.08
N ASN A 86 -4.26 0.56 4.54
CA ASN A 86 -3.06 -0.08 3.99
C ASN A 86 -1.89 0.90 3.86
N ILE A 87 -1.60 1.60 4.96
CA ILE A 87 -0.59 2.65 5.03
C ILE A 87 0.14 2.61 6.37
N ILE A 88 1.46 2.81 6.32
CA ILE A 88 2.33 3.06 7.46
C ILE A 88 2.84 4.49 7.36
N ALA A 89 2.80 5.22 8.47
CA ALA A 89 3.52 6.47 8.66
C ALA A 89 4.64 6.25 9.69
N ILE A 90 5.87 6.56 9.28
CA ILE A 90 7.05 6.58 10.16
C ILE A 90 7.54 8.01 10.19
N VAL A 91 7.63 8.61 11.38
CA VAL A 91 8.22 9.95 11.54
C VAL A 91 9.51 9.80 12.30
N THR A 92 10.61 9.97 11.58
CA THR A 92 11.97 10.00 12.09
C THR A 92 12.27 11.41 12.58
N ARG A 93 12.69 11.54 13.84
CA ARG A 93 13.00 12.82 14.46
C ARG A 93 14.46 12.94 14.84
N TYR A 94 15.09 14.03 14.43
CA TYR A 94 16.38 14.49 14.97
C TYR A 94 16.14 15.66 15.94
N PHE A 95 16.62 15.53 17.19
CA PHE A 95 16.45 16.57 18.20
C PHE A 95 17.36 17.79 17.95
N GLY A 96 16.76 18.97 17.81
CA GLY A 96 17.50 20.21 17.52
C GLY A 96 17.98 21.01 18.74
N GLY A 97 17.97 20.42 19.93
CA GLY A 97 18.38 21.10 21.17
C GLY A 97 17.31 21.96 21.85
N ILE A 98 16.15 22.20 21.22
CA ILE A 98 15.07 23.02 21.78
C ILE A 98 13.82 22.15 22.04
N LYS A 99 13.39 22.08 23.31
CA LYS A 99 12.19 21.32 23.70
C LYS A 99 10.91 21.96 23.15
N LEU A 100 10.02 21.13 22.61
CA LEU A 100 8.72 21.52 22.06
C LEU A 100 7.59 21.49 23.10
N GLY A 101 7.75 20.70 24.17
CA GLY A 101 6.67 20.37 25.10
C GLY A 101 5.64 19.42 24.48
N ALA A 102 4.80 18.79 25.30
CA ALA A 102 3.87 17.73 24.85
C ALA A 102 2.91 18.21 23.73
N GLY A 103 2.32 19.40 23.89
CA GLY A 103 1.44 19.97 22.86
C GLY A 103 2.19 20.39 21.59
N GLY A 104 3.47 20.75 21.69
CA GLY A 104 4.30 21.06 20.53
C GLY A 104 4.67 19.80 19.74
N LEU A 105 4.99 18.70 20.42
CA LEU A 105 5.25 17.40 19.81
C LEU A 105 4.02 16.86 19.09
N THR A 106 2.88 16.85 19.79
CA THR A 106 1.59 16.41 19.23
C THR A 106 1.29 17.11 17.90
N ARG A 107 1.45 18.44 17.87
CA ARG A 107 1.25 19.21 16.64
C ARG A 107 2.30 18.92 15.58
N ALA A 108 3.58 18.79 15.94
CA ALA A 108 4.66 18.50 14.99
C ALA A 108 4.45 17.16 14.28
N TYR A 109 4.14 16.09 15.03
CA TYR A 109 3.92 14.75 14.47
C TYR A 109 2.66 14.69 13.59
N SER A 110 1.55 15.28 14.03
CA SER A 110 0.35 15.38 13.18
C SER A 110 0.59 16.21 11.92
N GLN A 111 1.33 17.33 12.03
CA GLN A 111 1.62 18.20 10.90
C GLN A 111 2.53 17.52 9.88
N ALA A 112 3.57 16.80 10.33
CA ALA A 112 4.48 16.07 9.44
C ALA A 112 3.73 15.04 8.57
N VAL A 113 2.81 14.27 9.17
CA VAL A 113 1.96 13.32 8.42
C VAL A 113 0.98 14.06 7.50
N ALA A 114 0.35 15.13 7.97
CA ALA A 114 -0.61 15.88 7.17
C ALA A 114 0.05 16.54 5.94
N ASP A 115 1.27 17.05 6.07
CA ASP A 115 2.01 17.65 4.96
C ASP A 115 2.52 16.59 3.99
N ALA A 116 3.04 15.46 4.47
CA ALA A 116 3.38 14.32 3.62
C ALA A 116 2.16 13.83 2.80
N LEU A 117 0.97 13.83 3.39
CA LEU A 117 -0.27 13.43 2.69
C LEU A 117 -0.72 14.43 1.63
N LYS A 118 -0.34 15.71 1.72
CA LYS A 118 -0.62 16.69 0.65
C LYS A 118 0.24 16.44 -0.59
N GLU A 119 1.42 15.88 -0.39
CA GLU A 119 2.35 15.53 -1.47
C GLU A 119 2.11 14.13 -2.03
N ALA A 120 1.46 13.26 -1.25
CA ALA A 120 1.16 11.90 -1.66
C ALA A 120 0.04 11.85 -2.71
N ASN A 121 0.22 11.02 -3.73
CA ASN A 121 -0.87 10.68 -4.64
C ASN A 121 -1.83 9.71 -3.94
N ILE A 122 -2.98 10.22 -3.49
CA ILE A 122 -4.01 9.42 -2.84
C ILE A 122 -4.96 8.84 -3.89
N VAL A 123 -5.12 7.52 -3.87
CA VAL A 123 -5.91 6.77 -4.85
C VAL A 123 -6.96 5.91 -4.14
N GLU A 124 -8.08 5.70 -4.82
CA GLU A 124 -9.01 4.63 -4.46
C GLU A 124 -8.54 3.32 -5.08
N LYS A 125 -8.54 2.25 -4.30
CA LYS A 125 -8.18 0.90 -4.71
C LYS A 125 -9.33 -0.07 -4.46
N HIS A 126 -9.53 -0.98 -5.40
CA HIS A 126 -10.45 -2.11 -5.30
C HIS A 126 -9.67 -3.40 -5.08
N LEU A 127 -10.25 -4.32 -4.29
CA LEU A 127 -9.66 -5.62 -4.04
C LEU A 127 -10.10 -6.58 -5.15
N ILE A 128 -9.19 -6.87 -6.07
CA ILE A 128 -9.43 -7.70 -7.25
C ILE A 128 -8.82 -9.08 -7.05
N ASN A 129 -9.44 -10.14 -7.60
CA ASN A 129 -8.84 -11.47 -7.60
C ASN A 129 -7.84 -11.60 -8.76
N VAL A 130 -6.66 -12.13 -8.47
CA VAL A 130 -5.64 -12.44 -9.47
C VAL A 130 -5.70 -13.92 -9.78
N TYR A 131 -5.85 -14.24 -11.06
CA TYR A 131 -5.86 -15.61 -11.55
C TYR A 131 -4.83 -15.81 -12.65
N ASP A 132 -4.23 -16.99 -12.66
CA ASP A 132 -3.53 -17.50 -13.84
C ASP A 132 -4.51 -18.34 -14.66
N VAL A 133 -4.57 -18.07 -15.96
CA VAL A 133 -5.42 -18.77 -16.92
C VAL A 133 -4.53 -19.33 -18.02
N SER A 134 -4.46 -20.66 -18.15
CA SER A 134 -3.64 -21.33 -19.16
C SER A 134 -4.49 -21.96 -20.25
N LEU A 135 -4.07 -21.76 -21.50
CA LEU A 135 -4.78 -22.27 -22.68
C LEU A 135 -3.83 -22.55 -23.85
N ASP A 136 -4.28 -23.39 -24.78
CA ASP A 136 -3.51 -23.72 -25.97
C ASP A 136 -3.29 -22.50 -26.88
N TYR A 137 -2.15 -22.47 -27.56
CA TYR A 137 -1.78 -21.42 -28.51
C TYR A 137 -2.86 -21.10 -29.55
N SER A 138 -3.66 -22.11 -29.95
CA SER A 138 -4.75 -21.96 -30.91
C SER A 138 -5.84 -20.97 -30.49
N PHE A 139 -6.02 -20.73 -29.18
CA PHE A 139 -7.05 -19.82 -28.66
C PHE A 139 -6.54 -18.40 -28.37
N THR A 140 -5.22 -18.20 -28.33
CA THR A 140 -4.57 -16.95 -27.89
C THR A 140 -5.15 -15.70 -28.54
N LYS A 141 -5.25 -15.66 -29.88
CA LYS A 141 -5.79 -14.50 -30.60
C LYS A 141 -7.22 -14.16 -30.20
N LYS A 142 -8.07 -15.17 -30.05
CA LYS A 142 -9.48 -14.96 -29.66
C LYS A 142 -9.58 -14.56 -28.19
N PHE A 143 -8.75 -15.15 -27.34
CA PHE A 143 -8.70 -14.85 -25.92
C PHE A 143 -8.23 -13.42 -25.66
N GLU A 144 -7.15 -12.95 -26.30
CA GLU A 144 -6.68 -11.57 -26.18
C GLU A 144 -7.72 -10.55 -26.67
N HIS A 145 -8.44 -10.88 -27.74
CA HIS A 145 -9.57 -10.06 -28.18
C HIS A 145 -10.69 -10.04 -27.12
N LEU A 146 -11.01 -11.20 -26.52
CA LEU A 146 -12.01 -11.30 -25.46
C LEU A 146 -11.63 -10.47 -24.24
N LEU A 147 -10.37 -10.51 -23.80
CA LEU A 147 -9.87 -9.67 -22.69
C LEU A 147 -10.10 -8.19 -22.97
N LYS A 148 -9.76 -7.72 -24.19
CA LYS A 148 -9.97 -6.32 -24.59
C LYS A 148 -11.44 -5.91 -24.60
N VAL A 149 -12.32 -6.76 -25.11
CA VAL A 149 -13.77 -6.46 -25.17
C VAL A 149 -14.39 -6.35 -23.78
N ASN A 150 -13.87 -7.11 -22.81
CA ASN A 150 -14.36 -7.11 -21.44
C ASN A 150 -13.54 -6.17 -20.52
N ASP A 151 -12.62 -5.36 -21.06
CA ASP A 151 -11.72 -4.48 -20.31
C ASP A 151 -10.95 -5.19 -19.18
N ILE A 152 -10.53 -6.43 -19.44
CA ILE A 152 -9.76 -7.23 -18.49
C ILE A 152 -8.28 -6.98 -18.68
N ASP A 153 -7.64 -6.48 -17.62
CA ASP A 153 -6.21 -6.22 -17.59
C ASP A 153 -5.39 -7.52 -17.45
N CYS A 154 -4.44 -7.68 -18.37
CA CYS A 154 -3.44 -8.75 -18.33
C CYS A 154 -2.15 -8.23 -17.68
N ILE A 155 -1.82 -8.76 -16.51
CA ILE A 155 -0.66 -8.39 -15.69
C ILE A 155 0.62 -8.95 -16.30
N ASN A 156 0.60 -10.23 -16.68
CA ASN A 156 1.74 -10.94 -17.24
C ASN A 156 1.27 -12.02 -18.21
N LYS A 157 2.16 -12.41 -19.13
CA LYS A 157 1.93 -13.49 -20.08
C LYS A 157 3.17 -14.35 -20.21
N GLU A 158 3.02 -15.64 -20.01
CA GLU A 158 4.12 -16.62 -20.04
C GLU A 158 3.84 -17.68 -21.12
N TYR A 159 4.91 -18.13 -21.78
CA TYR A 159 4.84 -19.07 -22.90
C TYR A 159 5.65 -20.31 -22.57
N ASP A 160 4.99 -21.46 -22.52
CA ASP A 160 5.58 -22.78 -22.36
C ASP A 160 4.82 -23.78 -23.27
N GLU A 161 4.55 -25.01 -22.82
CA GLU A 161 3.65 -25.96 -23.49
C GLU A 161 2.27 -25.34 -23.80
N GLN A 162 1.78 -24.50 -22.89
CA GLN A 162 0.60 -23.66 -23.04
C GLN A 162 0.94 -22.19 -22.79
N VAL A 163 -0.01 -21.30 -23.10
CA VAL A 163 0.11 -19.87 -22.80
C VAL A 163 -0.65 -19.55 -21.53
N THR A 164 0.04 -19.02 -20.54
CA THR A 164 -0.53 -18.62 -19.25
C THR A 164 -0.65 -17.10 -19.18
N TYR A 165 -1.86 -16.62 -18.88
CA TYR A 165 -2.15 -15.20 -18.66
C TYR A 165 -2.45 -14.97 -17.19
N ARG A 166 -1.73 -14.03 -16.58
CA ARG A 166 -2.04 -13.54 -15.23
C ARG A 166 -2.98 -12.35 -15.35
N LEU A 167 -4.19 -12.47 -14.83
CA LEU A 167 -5.30 -11.54 -15.07
C LEU A 167 -5.87 -11.00 -13.76
N TYR A 168 -6.34 -9.74 -13.80
CA TYR A 168 -7.25 -9.20 -12.81
C TYR A 168 -8.69 -9.60 -13.16
N ILE A 169 -9.34 -10.39 -12.31
CA ILE A 169 -10.71 -10.89 -12.52
C ILE A 169 -11.61 -10.40 -11.39
N ASP A 170 -12.43 -9.40 -11.68
CA ASP A 170 -13.45 -8.90 -10.77
C ASP A 170 -14.73 -9.75 -10.80
N ASP A 171 -15.18 -10.10 -12.00
CA ASP A 171 -16.37 -10.95 -12.20
C ASP A 171 -15.97 -12.39 -12.53
N LEU A 172 -16.27 -13.32 -11.60
CA LEU A 172 -16.00 -14.74 -11.78
C LEU A 172 -16.86 -15.38 -12.87
N SER A 173 -17.97 -14.76 -13.28
CA SER A 173 -18.77 -15.23 -14.42
C SER A 173 -17.98 -15.20 -15.74
N PHE A 174 -16.91 -14.41 -15.80
CA PHE A 174 -16.02 -14.38 -16.97
C PHE A 174 -15.46 -15.77 -17.31
N PHE A 175 -15.26 -16.64 -16.32
CA PHE A 175 -14.80 -18.01 -16.56
C PHE A 175 -15.75 -18.84 -17.43
N ASP A 176 -17.06 -18.57 -17.39
CA ASP A 176 -18.02 -19.23 -18.27
C ASP A 176 -17.78 -18.83 -19.73
N THR A 177 -17.40 -17.56 -19.96
CA THR A 177 -17.05 -17.07 -21.29
C THR A 177 -15.76 -17.69 -21.82
N ILE A 178 -14.76 -17.91 -20.95
CA ILE A 178 -13.52 -18.63 -21.31
C ILE A 178 -13.83 -20.09 -21.65
N GLN A 179 -14.72 -20.70 -20.87
CA GLN A 179 -15.15 -22.08 -21.09
C GLN A 179 -15.82 -22.24 -22.46
N ASP A 180 -16.74 -21.35 -22.82
CA ASP A 180 -17.40 -21.37 -24.12
C ASP A 180 -16.42 -21.18 -25.27
N LEU A 181 -15.47 -20.25 -25.12
CA LEU A 181 -14.45 -19.96 -26.13
C LEU A 181 -13.54 -21.18 -26.40
N THR A 182 -13.14 -21.87 -25.34
CA THR A 182 -12.13 -22.94 -25.39
C THR A 182 -12.75 -24.34 -25.49
N SER A 183 -14.08 -24.45 -25.40
CA SER A 183 -14.79 -25.71 -25.18
C SER A 183 -14.25 -26.45 -23.95
N ASN A 184 -14.08 -25.70 -22.85
CA ASN A 184 -13.52 -26.16 -21.59
C ASN A 184 -12.06 -26.67 -21.65
N ARG A 185 -11.29 -26.21 -22.65
CA ARG A 185 -9.85 -26.53 -22.79
C ARG A 185 -8.99 -25.38 -22.26
N TYR A 186 -9.13 -25.11 -20.97
CA TYR A 186 -8.30 -24.17 -20.24
C TYR A 186 -8.18 -24.62 -18.79
N SER A 187 -7.16 -24.15 -18.09
CA SER A 187 -7.06 -24.26 -16.64
C SER A 187 -7.07 -22.87 -16.01
N LYS A 188 -7.46 -22.80 -14.74
CA LYS A 188 -7.37 -21.58 -13.93
C LYS A 188 -6.83 -21.89 -12.54
N GLU A 189 -6.02 -20.99 -12.02
CA GLU A 189 -5.48 -21.06 -10.68
C GLU A 189 -5.66 -19.71 -9.99
N PHE A 190 -6.22 -19.72 -8.78
CA PHE A 190 -6.29 -18.50 -7.96
C PHE A 190 -4.92 -18.23 -7.34
N ILE A 191 -4.38 -17.03 -7.58
CA ILE A 191 -3.06 -16.65 -7.08
C ILE A 191 -3.18 -15.90 -5.76
N LYS A 192 -3.92 -14.80 -5.75
CA LYS A 192 -4.08 -13.92 -4.58
C LYS A 192 -5.20 -12.91 -4.82
N LYS A 193 -5.52 -12.13 -3.78
CA LYS A 193 -6.22 -10.86 -3.96
C LYS A 193 -5.21 -9.72 -3.98
N GLU A 194 -5.49 -8.69 -4.76
CA GLU A 194 -4.61 -7.53 -4.89
C GLU A 194 -5.41 -6.23 -4.92
N TYR A 195 -4.91 -5.20 -4.24
CA TYR A 195 -5.52 -3.87 -4.28
C TYR A 195 -5.01 -3.11 -5.50
N VAL A 196 -5.89 -2.91 -6.49
CA VAL A 196 -5.58 -2.23 -7.75
C VAL A 196 -6.24 -0.84 -7.75
N PRO A 197 -5.54 0.23 -8.17
CA PRO A 197 -6.16 1.54 -8.34
C PRO A 197 -7.35 1.49 -9.29
N VAL A 198 -8.43 2.22 -8.95
CA VAL A 198 -9.57 2.40 -9.84
C VAL A 198 -9.12 3.26 -11.03
N LYS A 199 -9.45 2.81 -12.26
CA LYS A 199 -9.19 3.54 -13.51
C LYS A 199 -10.11 4.75 -13.67
#